data_AF-A0AAJ6LZ03-F1
#
_entry.id   AF-A0AAJ6LZ03-F1
#
_cell.length_a   1.000
_cell.length_b   1.000
_cell.length_c   1.000
_cell.angle_alpha   90.00
_cell.angle_beta   90.00
_cell.angle_gamma   90.00
#
_symmetry.space_group_name_H-M   'P 1'
#
loop_
_entity.id
_entity.type
_entity.pdbx_description
1 polymer ?
#
loop_
_entity_poly.entity_id
_entity_poly.type
_entity_poly.pdbx_seq_one_letter_code
_entity_poly.pdbx_strand_id
1 'polypeptide(L)'
;MPKKLSLALLMISALGLAACDKTSEDHVQKANEHTEAAAQKQAEGKLEQAAEEKAEAAEEHDKAREKRVTEDRHQALSSDVPDEIKAPEKK
;
A
#
# COMPACT_ATOMS: atom_id res chain seq x y z
N MET A 1 -11.40 -16.98 22.90
CA MET A 1 -12.15 -16.35 21.79
C MET A 1 -11.57 -14.95 21.57
N PRO A 2 -11.47 -14.44 20.33
CA PRO A 2 -10.34 -14.57 19.42
C PRO A 2 -9.20 -13.55 19.60
N LYS A 3 -8.07 -13.98 19.05
CA LYS A 3 -6.74 -13.37 18.96
C LYS A 3 -6.77 -11.87 18.63
N LYS A 4 -6.22 -11.05 19.53
CA LYS A 4 -5.62 -9.75 19.17
C LYS A 4 -4.38 -10.06 18.34
N LEU A 5 -4.60 -10.37 17.06
CA LEU A 5 -3.50 -10.52 16.12
C LEU A 5 -2.78 -9.18 16.09
N SER A 6 -1.55 -9.21 16.57
CA SER A 6 -0.58 -8.13 16.58
C SER A 6 -0.68 -7.30 15.31
N LEU A 7 -1.24 -6.10 15.44
CA LEU A 7 -1.08 -5.02 14.47
C LEU A 7 0.35 -4.47 14.61
N ALA A 8 1.32 -5.34 14.37
CA ALA A 8 2.76 -5.05 14.44
C ALA A 8 3.39 -5.40 13.10
N LEU A 9 2.77 -4.95 12.01
CA LEU A 9 3.39 -4.87 10.70
C LEU A 9 3.73 -3.39 10.52
N LEU A 10 4.93 -2.99 10.97
CA LEU A 10 6.01 -2.59 10.07
C LEU A 10 5.59 -1.46 9.11
N MET A 11 5.55 -0.22 9.63
CA MET A 11 5.83 0.94 8.78
C MET A 11 7.30 1.30 8.96
N ILE A 12 8.17 0.61 8.22
CA ILE A 12 9.47 1.17 7.91
C ILE A 12 9.16 2.34 6.99
N SER A 13 9.10 3.55 7.57
CA SER A 13 9.10 4.80 6.82
C SER A 13 10.41 4.85 6.04
N ALA A 14 10.39 4.32 4.83
CA ALA A 14 11.53 4.34 3.94
C ALA A 14 11.96 5.80 3.75
N LEU A 15 13.19 6.09 4.18
CA LEU A 15 13.87 7.33 3.87
C LEU A 15 13.95 7.44 2.34
N GLY A 16 13.18 8.34 1.76
CA GLY A 16 13.10 8.52 0.31
C GLY A 16 12.43 9.84 -0.05
N LEU A 17 13.11 10.93 0.30
CA LEU A 17 12.71 12.31 0.05
C LEU A 17 12.79 12.65 -1.46
N ALA A 18 11.95 12.06 -2.31
CA ALA A 18 11.81 12.46 -3.72
C ALA A 18 10.58 11.85 -4.44
N ALA A 19 9.39 11.93 -3.84
CA ALA A 19 8.11 12.15 -4.52
C ALA A 19 7.00 12.00 -3.47
N CYS A 20 6.16 13.02 -3.29
CA CYS A 20 4.90 12.90 -2.53
C CYS A 20 3.87 12.06 -3.30
N ASP A 21 4.31 11.03 -4.02
CA ASP A 21 3.43 10.14 -4.76
C ASP A 21 2.86 9.10 -3.79
N LYS A 22 1.56 8.88 -3.86
CA LYS A 22 0.85 7.97 -2.95
C LYS A 22 1.32 6.54 -3.19
N THR A 23 1.65 5.85 -2.11
CA THR A 23 2.09 4.46 -2.17
C THR A 23 0.90 3.53 -2.43
N SER A 24 1.17 2.27 -2.77
CA SER A 24 0.10 1.25 -2.86
C SER A 24 -0.72 1.17 -1.56
N GLU A 25 -0.09 1.39 -0.42
CA GLU A 25 -0.73 1.25 0.88
C GLU A 25 -1.70 2.40 1.18
N ASP A 26 -1.36 3.63 0.79
CA ASP A 26 -2.25 4.80 0.90
C ASP A 26 -3.53 4.60 0.08
N HIS A 27 -3.42 4.01 -1.12
CA HIS A 27 -4.58 3.64 -1.94
C HIS A 27 -5.43 2.52 -1.32
N VAL A 28 -4.82 1.53 -0.65
CA VAL A 28 -5.59 0.51 0.12
C VAL A 28 -6.33 1.15 1.29
N GLN A 29 -5.72 2.11 1.99
CA GLN A 29 -6.38 2.82 3.08
C GLN A 29 -7.59 3.62 2.58
N LYS A 30 -7.46 4.36 1.47
CA LYS A 30 -8.58 5.07 0.85
C LYS A 30 -9.69 4.14 0.38
N ALA A 31 -9.36 3.00 -0.23
CA ALA A 31 -10.36 2.02 -0.62
C ALA A 31 -11.20 1.53 0.58
N ASN A 32 -10.56 1.37 1.75
CA ASN A 32 -11.26 1.04 2.98
C ASN A 32 -12.17 2.18 3.46
N GLU A 33 -11.69 3.44 3.41
CA GLU A 33 -12.50 4.63 3.77
C GLU A 33 -13.77 4.72 2.90
N HIS A 34 -13.64 4.55 1.59
CA HIS A 34 -14.78 4.52 0.66
C HIS A 34 -15.73 3.33 0.95
N THR A 35 -15.19 2.18 1.33
CA THR A 35 -16.00 1.02 1.72
C THR A 35 -16.81 1.30 2.99
N GLU A 36 -16.20 1.95 3.99
CA GLU A 36 -16.88 2.36 5.23
C GLU A 36 -17.93 3.45 4.95
N ALA A 37 -17.60 4.44 4.11
CA ALA A 37 -18.52 5.47 3.66
C ALA A 37 -19.72 4.86 2.95
N ALA A 38 -19.50 3.92 2.02
CA ALA A 38 -20.57 3.21 1.33
C ALA A 38 -21.51 2.47 2.31
N ALA A 39 -20.96 1.83 3.33
CA ALA A 39 -21.76 1.15 4.35
C ALA A 39 -22.63 2.14 5.14
N GLN A 40 -22.09 3.31 5.50
CA GLN A 40 -22.85 4.38 6.15
C GLN A 40 -23.95 4.92 5.23
N LYS A 41 -23.63 5.25 3.97
CA LYS A 41 -24.61 5.74 2.98
C LYS A 41 -25.72 4.73 2.72
N GLN A 42 -25.40 3.44 2.70
CA GLN A 42 -26.37 2.37 2.54
C GLN A 42 -27.32 2.30 3.75
N ALA A 43 -26.80 2.46 4.97
CA ALA A 43 -27.62 2.53 6.18
C ALA A 43 -28.51 3.78 6.23
N GLU A 44 -28.06 4.89 5.65
CA GLU A 44 -28.87 6.12 5.46
C GLU A 44 -29.91 6.02 4.33
N GLY A 45 -29.98 4.89 3.61
CA GLY A 45 -30.89 4.70 2.48
C GLY A 45 -30.44 5.38 1.18
N LYS A 46 -29.22 5.93 1.12
CA LYS A 46 -28.64 6.60 -0.06
C LYS A 46 -27.93 5.57 -0.94
N LEU A 47 -28.69 4.64 -1.52
CA LEU A 47 -28.15 3.48 -2.24
C LEU A 47 -27.29 3.84 -3.46
N GLU A 48 -27.64 4.91 -4.17
CA GLU A 48 -26.89 5.37 -5.35
C GLU A 48 -25.50 5.88 -4.94
N GLN A 49 -25.42 6.73 -3.90
CA GLN A 49 -24.15 7.18 -3.34
C GLN A 49 -23.34 6.02 -2.75
N ALA A 50 -23.99 5.06 -2.11
CA ALA A 50 -23.31 3.87 -1.62
C ALA A 50 -22.72 2.99 -2.74
N ALA A 51 -23.36 2.98 -3.92
CA ALA A 51 -22.85 2.28 -5.09
C ALA A 51 -21.66 3.03 -5.71
N GLU A 52 -21.73 4.36 -5.77
CA GLU A 52 -20.64 5.24 -6.21
C GLU A 52 -19.39 5.05 -5.34
N GLU A 53 -19.53 5.15 -4.01
CA GLU A 53 -18.44 4.92 -3.06
C GLU A 53 -17.83 3.51 -3.18
N LYS A 54 -18.63 2.48 -3.47
CA LYS A 54 -18.12 1.12 -3.74
C LYS A 54 -17.33 1.05 -5.06
N ALA A 55 -17.73 1.80 -6.07
CA ALA A 55 -17.00 1.88 -7.33
C ALA A 55 -15.65 2.59 -7.13
N GLU A 56 -15.65 3.70 -6.37
CA GLU A 56 -14.42 4.41 -6.00
C GLU A 56 -13.48 3.53 -5.17
N ALA A 57 -14.00 2.75 -4.22
CA ALA A 57 -13.21 1.78 -3.47
C ALA A 57 -12.53 0.73 -4.38
N ALA A 58 -13.24 0.23 -5.39
CA ALA A 58 -12.67 -0.70 -6.36
C ALA A 58 -11.58 -0.05 -7.22
N GLU A 59 -11.79 1.20 -7.67
CA GLU A 59 -10.80 1.95 -8.42
C GLU A 59 -9.52 2.19 -7.60
N GLU A 60 -9.65 2.55 -6.32
CA GLU A 60 -8.50 2.73 -5.42
C GLU A 60 -7.76 1.41 -5.17
N HIS A 61 -8.45 0.27 -5.10
CA HIS A 61 -7.80 -1.04 -5.07
C HIS A 61 -7.01 -1.36 -6.35
N ASP A 62 -7.54 -1.00 -7.52
CA ASP A 62 -6.83 -1.17 -8.79
C ASP A 62 -5.58 -0.28 -8.87
N LYS A 63 -5.69 0.98 -8.45
CA LYS A 63 -4.54 1.90 -8.33
C LYS A 63 -3.50 1.36 -7.34
N ALA A 64 -3.93 0.85 -6.20
CA ALA A 64 -3.03 0.21 -5.24
C ALA A 64 -2.26 -0.95 -5.90
N ARG A 65 -2.96 -1.82 -6.63
CA ARG A 65 -2.34 -2.96 -7.33
C ARG A 65 -1.32 -2.50 -8.38
N GLU A 66 -1.64 -1.46 -9.14
CA GLU A 66 -0.71 -0.89 -10.12
C GLU A 66 0.54 -0.33 -9.43
N LYS A 67 0.35 0.48 -8.39
CA LYS A 67 1.44 1.09 -7.62
C LYS A 67 2.32 0.02 -6.99
N ARG A 68 1.74 -1.04 -6.42
CA ARG A 68 2.50 -2.14 -5.81
C ARG A 68 3.44 -2.82 -6.81
N VAL A 69 2.99 -3.01 -8.06
CA VAL A 69 3.84 -3.58 -9.13
C VAL A 69 4.98 -2.64 -9.50
N THR A 70 4.76 -1.33 -9.44
CA THR A 70 5.84 -0.35 -9.67
C THR A 70 6.78 -0.25 -8.47
N GLU A 71 6.27 -0.23 -7.24
CA GLU A 71 7.05 -0.14 -6.01
C GLU A 71 7.92 -1.38 -5.78
N ASP A 72 7.37 -2.58 -5.98
CA ASP A 72 8.11 -3.85 -5.86
C ASP A 72 9.30 -3.90 -6.84
N ARG A 73 9.10 -3.40 -8.07
CA ARG A 73 10.19 -3.29 -9.06
C ARG A 73 11.22 -2.22 -8.71
N HIS A 74 10.86 -1.19 -7.95
CA HIS A 74 11.79 -0.16 -7.49
C HIS A 74 12.53 -0.60 -6.21
N GLN A 75 11.96 -1.52 -5.42
CA GLN A 75 12.60 -2.09 -4.24
C GLN A 75 13.72 -3.09 -4.59
N ALA A 76 13.67 -3.70 -5.78
CA ALA A 76 14.73 -4.58 -6.29
C ALA A 76 16.06 -3.87 -6.63
N LEU A 77 16.13 -2.53 -6.53
CA LEU A 77 17.36 -1.75 -6.77
C LEU A 77 18.12 -1.34 -5.51
N SER A 78 17.62 -1.62 -4.31
CA SER A 78 18.50 -1.68 -3.14
C SER A 78 19.24 -3.01 -3.16
N SER A 79 20.10 -3.18 -4.17
CA SER A 79 21.15 -4.19 -4.15
C SER A 79 22.09 -3.79 -3.02
N ASP A 80 21.76 -4.22 -1.81
CA ASP A 80 22.73 -4.58 -0.80
C ASP A 80 23.54 -5.72 -1.44
N VAL A 81 24.50 -5.35 -2.29
CA VAL A 81 25.68 -6.18 -2.46
C VAL A 81 26.40 -5.98 -1.13
N PRO A 82 26.43 -6.97 -0.21
CA PRO A 82 27.35 -6.88 0.89
C PRO A 82 28.75 -6.70 0.29
N ASP A 83 29.50 -5.72 0.80
CA ASP A 83 30.88 -5.35 0.43
C ASP A 83 31.90 -6.52 0.59
N GLU A 84 31.45 -7.77 0.76
CA GLU A 84 32.24 -8.96 1.07
C GLU A 84 32.74 -9.75 -0.15
N ILE A 85 32.61 -9.23 -1.36
CA ILE A 85 33.34 -9.77 -2.54
C ILE A 85 34.47 -8.83 -2.97
N LYS A 86 35.17 -8.19 -2.01
CA LYS A 86 36.53 -7.75 -2.29
C LYS A 86 37.39 -9.01 -2.37
N ALA A 87 37.64 -9.47 -3.61
CA ALA A 87 38.59 -10.53 -3.91
C ALA A 87 39.89 -10.31 -3.12
N PRO A 88 40.54 -11.36 -2.57
CA PRO A 88 41.85 -11.19 -1.98
C PRO A 88 42.80 -10.73 -3.08
N GLU A 89 43.26 -9.49 -2.98
CA GLU A 89 44.30 -8.94 -3.84
C GLU A 89 45.55 -9.82 -3.67
N LYS A 90 45.77 -10.72 -4.63
CA LYS A 90 47.03 -11.43 -4.78
C LYS A 90 48.04 -10.46 -5.38
N LYS A 91 48.86 -9.82 -4.54
CA LYS A 91 50.33 -9.76 -4.67
C LYS A 91 50.97 -8.89 -3.61
#